data_AF-A0A6A4L503-F1
#
_entry.id   AF-A0A6A4L503-F1
#
_cell.length_a   1.000
_cell.length_b   1.000
_cell.length_c   1.000
_cell.angle_alpha   90.00
_cell.angle_beta   90.00
_cell.angle_gamma   90.00
#
_symmetry.space_group_name_H-M   'P 1'
#
loop_
_entity.id
_entity.type
_entity.pdbx_description
1 polymer ?
#
loop_
_entity_poly.entity_id
_entity_poly.type
_entity_poly.pdbx_seq_one_letter_code
_entity_poly.pdbx_strand_id
1 'polypeptide(L)'
;MEQQPVRKPRVLCLHAFRTSGKIFEKQTEVWPEFVREKMDLVFIDAPFPAEGGSGVQGKFDPPYYEWFQFNQGAIIAPALPGMQAEGVALTSVPMIKFVMLLSGSKLGGSMFSSPRLAKNAFSSPIQCPSLHFLGEKDGAKPNGIELLDSFVEPLVIHHPE
;
A
#
# COMPACT_ATOMS: atom_id res chain seq x y z
N MET A 1 -1.64 2.33 -39.79
CA MET A 1 -0.90 2.28 -38.51
C MET A 1 -1.69 1.40 -37.57
N GLU A 2 -1.21 0.19 -37.28
CA GLU A 2 -1.76 -0.60 -36.18
C GLU A 2 -1.46 0.15 -34.89
N GLN A 3 -2.50 0.52 -34.14
CA GLN A 3 -2.33 1.06 -32.81
C GLN A 3 -1.75 -0.05 -31.93
N GLN A 4 -0.54 0.15 -31.40
CA GLN A 4 -0.01 -0.77 -30.41
C GLN A 4 -1.00 -0.85 -29.24
N PRO A 5 -1.35 -2.06 -28.76
CA PRO A 5 -2.29 -2.19 -27.66
C PRO A 5 -1.73 -1.47 -26.44
N VAL A 6 -2.50 -0.52 -25.91
CA VAL A 6 -2.16 0.18 -24.66
C VAL A 6 -2.15 -0.85 -23.55
N ARG A 7 -0.95 -1.18 -23.04
CA ARG A 7 -0.80 -2.10 -21.91
C ARG A 7 -1.24 -1.40 -20.62
N LYS A 8 -2.17 -2.01 -19.89
CA LYS A 8 -2.62 -1.51 -18.59
C LYS A 8 -1.46 -1.61 -17.58
N PRO A 9 -1.31 -0.65 -16.66
CA PRO A 9 -0.42 -0.80 -15.52
C PRO A 9 -0.86 -1.98 -14.66
N ARG A 10 0.08 -2.85 -14.30
CA ARG A 10 -0.14 -3.91 -13.32
C ARG A 10 0.17 -3.38 -11.93
N VAL A 11 -0.77 -3.54 -11.01
CA VAL A 11 -0.65 -3.08 -9.62
C VAL A 11 -0.74 -4.27 -8.69
N LEU A 12 0.29 -4.47 -7.86
CA LEU A 12 0.24 -5.43 -6.77
C LEU A 12 -0.50 -4.81 -5.58
N CYS A 13 -1.58 -5.45 -5.15
CA CYS A 13 -2.47 -4.94 -4.10
C CYS A 13 -2.18 -5.68 -2.79
N LEU A 14 -1.60 -4.96 -1.82
CA LEU A 14 -1.28 -5.47 -0.48
C LEU A 14 -2.38 -5.07 0.50
N HIS A 15 -3.07 -6.05 1.08
CA HIS A 15 -4.18 -5.80 2.00
C HIS A 15 -3.71 -5.27 3.38
N ALA A 16 -4.63 -4.67 4.13
CA ALA A 16 -4.38 -4.12 5.47
C ALA A 16 -4.28 -5.20 6.57
N PHE A 17 -4.18 -4.79 7.83
CA PHE A 17 -4.05 -5.70 8.98
C PHE A 17 -5.24 -6.66 9.11
N ARG A 18 -4.96 -7.97 9.21
CA ARG A 18 -5.99 -9.01 9.43
C ARG A 18 -7.15 -8.92 8.46
N THR A 19 -6.85 -8.70 7.19
CA THR A 19 -7.79 -8.84 6.07
C THR A 19 -7.24 -9.85 5.07
N SER A 20 -7.74 -9.88 3.83
CA SER A 20 -7.25 -10.76 2.78
C SER A 20 -7.24 -10.02 1.44
N GLY A 21 -6.56 -10.58 0.45
CA GLY A 21 -6.58 -10.10 -0.93
C GLY A 21 -8.01 -10.04 -1.47
N LYS A 22 -8.83 -11.06 -1.19
CA LYS A 22 -10.26 -11.09 -1.59
C LYS A 22 -11.09 -9.97 -0.94
N ILE A 23 -10.87 -9.70 0.34
CA ILE A 23 -11.56 -8.61 1.04
C ILE A 23 -11.12 -7.27 0.44
N PHE A 24 -9.82 -7.10 0.18
CA PHE A 24 -9.32 -5.87 -0.42
C PHE A 24 -9.87 -5.67 -1.83
N GLU A 25 -9.94 -6.73 -2.64
CA GLU A 25 -10.60 -6.70 -3.95
C GLU A 25 -12.03 -6.19 -3.84
N LYS A 26 -12.82 -6.75 -2.90
CA LYS A 26 -14.19 -6.29 -2.66
C LYS A 26 -14.27 -4.83 -2.23
N GLN A 27 -13.33 -4.36 -1.41
CA GLN A 27 -13.26 -2.96 -0.99
C GLN A 27 -12.94 -2.01 -2.16
N THR A 28 -12.18 -2.46 -3.17
CA THR A 28 -11.91 -1.64 -4.37
C THR A 28 -13.12 -1.47 -5.29
N GLU A 29 -14.20 -2.24 -5.12
CA GLU A 29 -15.43 -2.07 -5.92
C GLU A 29 -16.14 -0.73 -5.67
N VAL A 30 -15.80 -0.01 -4.59
CA VAL A 30 -16.25 1.37 -4.38
C VAL A 30 -15.75 2.31 -5.48
N TRP A 31 -14.65 1.96 -6.16
CA TRP A 31 -14.17 2.72 -7.29
C TRP A 31 -15.03 2.48 -8.54
N PRO A 32 -15.34 3.55 -9.30
CA PRO A 32 -16.04 3.41 -10.56
C PRO A 32 -15.37 2.42 -11.49
N GLU A 33 -16.17 1.66 -12.24
CA GLU A 33 -15.68 0.62 -13.15
C GLU A 33 -14.64 1.15 -14.13
N PHE A 34 -14.87 2.35 -14.70
CA PHE A 34 -13.94 2.98 -15.63
C PHE A 34 -12.54 3.24 -15.05
N VAL A 35 -12.39 3.33 -13.72
CA VAL A 35 -11.08 3.46 -13.05
C VAL A 35 -10.44 2.09 -12.97
N ARG A 36 -11.19 1.08 -12.50
CA ARG A 36 -10.71 -0.30 -12.36
C ARG A 36 -10.29 -0.87 -13.71
N GLU A 37 -10.99 -0.57 -14.79
CA GLU A 37 -10.66 -1.02 -16.15
C GLU A 37 -9.34 -0.45 -16.69
N LYS A 38 -8.79 0.61 -16.11
CA LYS A 38 -7.50 1.18 -16.55
C LYS A 38 -6.30 0.43 -16.01
N MET A 39 -6.48 -0.47 -15.03
CA MET A 39 -5.40 -1.14 -14.32
C MET A 39 -5.63 -2.65 -14.27
N ASP A 40 -4.55 -3.41 -14.25
CA ASP A 40 -4.59 -4.83 -13.91
C ASP A 40 -4.23 -4.97 -12.42
N LEU A 41 -5.24 -5.07 -11.56
CA LEU A 41 -5.07 -5.20 -10.11
C LEU A 41 -4.82 -6.68 -9.75
N VAL A 42 -3.75 -6.94 -9.01
CA VAL A 42 -3.35 -8.27 -8.55
C VAL A 42 -3.39 -8.30 -7.03
N PHE A 43 -4.45 -8.89 -6.48
CA PHE A 43 -4.63 -9.06 -5.04
C PHE A 43 -3.97 -10.35 -4.57
N ILE A 44 -3.19 -10.25 -3.49
CA ILE A 44 -2.52 -11.40 -2.88
C ILE A 44 -2.79 -11.44 -1.39
N ASP A 45 -2.81 -12.64 -0.83
CA ASP A 45 -2.85 -12.84 0.61
C ASP A 45 -1.45 -12.75 1.20
N ALA A 46 -1.39 -12.18 2.41
CA ALA A 46 -0.21 -12.23 3.23
C ALA A 46 0.07 -13.66 3.71
N PRO A 47 1.34 -14.01 4.02
CA PRO A 47 1.72 -15.40 4.25
C PRO A 47 1.31 -15.97 5.61
N PHE A 48 1.00 -15.12 6.60
CA PHE A 48 0.67 -15.58 7.96
C PHE A 48 -0.84 -15.52 8.20
N PRO A 49 -1.49 -16.62 8.61
CA PRO A 49 -2.88 -16.57 9.07
C PRO A 49 -3.01 -15.65 10.30
N ALA A 50 -4.09 -14.88 10.36
CA ALA A 50 -4.38 -14.06 11.53
C ALA A 50 -4.74 -14.94 12.74
N GLU A 51 -4.06 -14.72 13.87
CA GLU A 51 -4.32 -15.45 15.12
C GLU A 51 -5.33 -14.73 16.04
N GLY A 52 -5.64 -13.45 15.75
CA GLY A 52 -6.55 -12.64 16.55
C GLY A 52 -7.74 -12.09 15.77
N GLY A 53 -8.62 -11.37 16.48
CA GLY A 53 -9.80 -10.75 15.89
C GLY A 53 -9.45 -9.71 14.82
N SER A 54 -10.37 -9.52 13.87
CA SER A 54 -10.25 -8.56 12.79
C SER A 54 -11.28 -7.45 12.91
N GLY A 55 -10.91 -6.21 12.58
CA GLY A 55 -11.82 -5.07 12.53
C GLY A 55 -12.88 -5.18 11.42
N VAL A 56 -12.71 -6.10 10.46
CA VAL A 56 -13.70 -6.38 9.41
C VAL A 56 -14.64 -7.53 9.75
N GLN A 57 -14.47 -8.17 10.92
CA GLN A 57 -15.32 -9.26 11.35
C GLN A 57 -16.79 -8.82 11.47
N GLY A 58 -17.70 -9.67 11.00
CA GLY A 58 -19.14 -9.38 10.92
C GLY A 58 -19.56 -8.60 9.66
N LYS A 59 -18.60 -7.98 8.94
CA LYS A 59 -18.81 -7.45 7.59
C LYS A 59 -18.27 -8.39 6.51
N PHE A 60 -17.14 -9.03 6.81
CA PHE A 60 -16.48 -9.98 5.93
C PHE A 60 -16.14 -11.26 6.70
N ASP A 61 -16.30 -12.41 6.07
CA ASP A 61 -15.94 -13.70 6.65
C ASP A 61 -14.43 -13.98 6.51
N PRO A 62 -13.84 -14.79 7.41
CA PRO A 62 -12.45 -15.27 7.28
C PRO A 62 -12.26 -16.16 6.02
N PRO A 63 -11.01 -16.47 5.61
CA PRO A 63 -9.75 -16.28 6.33
C PRO A 63 -9.21 -14.85 6.28
N TYR A 64 -8.46 -14.50 7.33
CA TYR A 64 -7.69 -13.26 7.44
C TYR A 64 -6.21 -13.58 7.56
N TYR A 65 -5.38 -12.67 7.09
CA TYR A 65 -3.93 -12.83 7.01
C TYR A 65 -3.18 -11.58 7.51
N GLU A 66 -1.90 -11.74 7.79
CA GLU A 66 -0.98 -10.72 8.29
C GLU A 66 0.35 -10.79 7.51
N TRP A 67 0.90 -9.63 7.12
CA TRP A 67 2.19 -9.56 6.39
C TRP A 67 3.36 -9.88 7.30
N PHE A 68 3.27 -9.36 8.51
CA PHE A 68 4.03 -9.73 9.69
C PHE A 68 3.01 -9.68 10.83
N GLN A 69 3.12 -10.49 11.89
CA GLN A 69 2.15 -10.61 13.01
C GLN A 69 1.81 -9.28 13.76
N PHE A 70 2.28 -8.14 13.26
CA PHE A 70 2.04 -6.78 13.75
C PHE A 70 1.94 -5.71 12.63
N ASN A 71 2.03 -6.03 11.32
CA ASN A 71 2.18 -5.04 10.23
C ASN A 71 1.07 -5.09 9.16
N GLN A 72 0.87 -3.95 8.50
CA GLN A 72 -0.13 -3.71 7.44
C GLN A 72 0.52 -3.47 6.07
N GLY A 73 -0.17 -3.84 4.98
CA GLY A 73 0.32 -3.61 3.61
C GLY A 73 0.62 -2.15 3.30
N ALA A 74 -0.19 -1.21 3.80
CA ALA A 74 -0.02 0.23 3.64
C ALA A 74 1.17 0.84 4.41
N ILE A 75 1.88 0.03 5.20
CA ILE A 75 3.14 0.41 5.89
C ILE A 75 4.35 -0.13 5.13
N ILE A 76 4.22 -1.32 4.54
CA ILE A 76 5.31 -1.97 3.78
C ILE A 76 5.42 -1.34 2.39
N ALA A 77 4.30 -1.17 1.69
CA ALA A 77 4.24 -0.61 0.35
C ALA A 77 5.01 0.72 0.18
N PRO A 78 4.90 1.73 1.07
CA PRO A 78 5.65 2.96 0.91
C PRO A 78 7.16 2.80 1.10
N ALA A 79 7.62 1.80 1.86
CA ALA A 79 9.05 1.55 2.07
C ALA A 79 9.69 0.82 0.88
N LEU A 80 8.93 0.06 0.09
CA LEU A 80 9.47 -0.78 -0.98
C LEU A 80 10.29 -0.02 -2.04
N PRO A 81 9.88 1.16 -2.54
CA PRO A 81 10.69 1.90 -3.51
C PRO A 81 12.06 2.30 -2.96
N GLY A 82 12.11 2.78 -1.72
CA GLY A 82 13.36 3.14 -1.05
C GLY A 82 14.23 1.93 -0.76
N MET A 83 13.64 0.83 -0.25
CA MET A 83 14.34 -0.43 -0.05
C MET A 83 14.89 -1.03 -1.36
N GLN A 84 14.20 -0.83 -2.48
CA GLN A 84 14.68 -1.26 -3.79
C GLN A 84 15.84 -0.38 -4.27
N ALA A 85 15.76 0.94 -4.08
CA ALA A 85 16.85 1.87 -4.39
C ALA A 85 18.13 1.59 -3.57
N GLU A 86 17.97 1.22 -2.30
CA GLU A 86 19.06 0.80 -1.42
C GLU A 86 19.60 -0.62 -1.74
N GLY A 87 18.97 -1.35 -2.66
CA GLY A 87 19.43 -2.68 -3.07
C GLY A 87 19.15 -3.78 -2.04
N VAL A 88 18.18 -3.59 -1.14
CA VAL A 88 17.89 -4.54 -0.04
C VAL A 88 16.58 -5.32 -0.23
N ALA A 89 15.71 -4.91 -1.16
CA ALA A 89 14.49 -5.62 -1.52
C ALA A 89 14.22 -5.53 -3.02
N LEU A 90 13.53 -6.52 -3.60
CA LEU A 90 13.08 -6.51 -5.01
C LEU A 90 14.21 -6.24 -6.02
N THR A 91 15.42 -6.74 -5.75
CA THR A 91 16.63 -6.46 -6.54
C THR A 91 16.71 -7.19 -7.88
N SER A 92 15.87 -8.20 -8.08
CA SER A 92 15.83 -9.04 -9.29
C SER A 92 14.62 -8.76 -10.18
N VAL A 93 13.91 -7.65 -9.94
CA VAL A 93 12.76 -7.21 -10.74
C VAL A 93 12.93 -5.74 -11.14
N PRO A 94 12.23 -5.24 -12.17
CA PRO A 94 12.27 -3.82 -12.53
C PRO A 94 11.88 -2.90 -11.37
N MET A 95 12.35 -1.66 -11.42
CA MET A 95 12.01 -0.64 -10.42
C MET A 95 10.50 -0.43 -10.32
N ILE A 96 10.00 -0.28 -9.10
CA ILE A 96 8.64 0.19 -8.85
C ILE A 96 8.48 1.57 -9.48
N LYS A 97 7.45 1.71 -10.31
CA LYS A 97 7.20 2.94 -11.09
C LYS A 97 6.17 3.87 -10.44
N PHE A 98 5.37 3.35 -9.52
CA PHE A 98 4.30 4.07 -8.86
C PHE A 98 3.84 3.34 -7.60
N VAL A 99 3.42 4.07 -6.57
CA VAL A 99 2.76 3.52 -5.38
C VAL A 99 1.43 4.23 -5.13
N MET A 100 0.41 3.46 -4.73
CA MET A 100 -0.89 3.98 -4.29
C MET A 100 -1.11 3.56 -2.84
N LEU A 101 -1.41 4.52 -1.98
CA LEU A 101 -1.44 4.34 -0.53
C LEU A 101 -2.79 4.77 0.02
N LEU A 102 -3.54 3.81 0.55
CA LEU A 102 -4.82 4.02 1.23
C LEU A 102 -4.55 4.00 2.73
N SER A 103 -4.71 5.15 3.41
CA SER A 103 -4.39 5.30 4.85
C SER A 103 -2.97 4.82 5.19
N GLY A 104 -1.98 5.22 4.38
CA GLY A 104 -0.59 4.82 4.54
C GLY A 104 0.07 5.33 5.84
N SER A 105 1.15 4.68 6.26
CA SER A 105 1.98 5.16 7.38
C SER A 105 3.45 4.85 7.16
N LYS A 106 4.32 5.68 7.75
CA LYS A 106 5.76 5.54 7.61
C LYS A 106 6.32 4.44 8.48
N LEU A 107 6.99 3.47 7.86
CA LEU A 107 7.79 2.48 8.58
C LEU A 107 9.04 3.17 9.16
N GLY A 108 9.15 3.23 10.49
CA GLY A 108 10.12 4.08 11.19
C GLY A 108 9.62 5.48 11.54
N GLY A 109 8.33 5.76 11.35
CA GLY A 109 7.70 7.00 11.79
C GLY A 109 7.27 6.97 13.26
N SER A 110 6.41 7.92 13.64
CA SER A 110 5.93 8.08 15.02
C SER A 110 5.21 6.85 15.60
N MET A 111 4.50 6.09 14.75
CA MET A 111 3.68 4.94 15.17
C MET A 111 4.38 3.58 15.04
N PHE A 112 5.26 3.41 14.05
CA PHE A 112 5.84 2.11 13.72
C PHE A 112 7.36 2.18 13.71
N SER A 113 8.01 1.25 14.43
CA SER A 113 9.47 1.10 14.35
C SER A 113 9.91 0.61 12.97
N SER A 114 11.13 0.96 12.55
CA SER A 114 11.72 0.42 11.32
C SER A 114 12.61 -0.78 11.63
N PRO A 115 12.39 -1.95 10.99
CA PRO A 115 13.33 -3.05 11.07
C PRO A 115 14.66 -2.65 10.40
N ARG A 116 15.77 -3.28 10.81
CA ARG A 116 17.11 -2.96 10.28
C ARG A 116 17.17 -2.94 8.74
N LEU A 117 16.45 -3.86 8.10
CA LEU A 117 16.39 -3.96 6.64
C LEU A 117 15.78 -2.72 5.98
N ALA A 118 14.83 -2.05 6.64
CA ALA A 118 14.14 -0.87 6.10
C ALA A 118 14.64 0.45 6.69
N LYS A 119 15.77 0.44 7.43
CA LYS A 119 16.29 1.62 8.15
C LYS A 119 16.52 2.82 7.22
N ASN A 120 16.99 2.56 6.00
CA ASN A 120 17.29 3.59 5.00
C ASN A 120 16.16 3.77 3.97
N ALA A 121 15.02 3.10 4.11
CA ALA A 121 13.95 3.19 3.12
C ALA A 121 13.43 4.62 2.88
N PHE A 122 13.62 5.50 3.87
CA PHE A 122 13.20 6.91 3.82
C PHE A 122 14.36 7.86 4.17
N SER A 123 15.63 7.46 4.00
CA SER A 123 16.79 8.34 4.29
C SER A 123 16.93 9.51 3.32
N SER A 124 16.29 9.41 2.15
CA SER A 124 16.11 10.49 1.19
C SER A 124 14.68 10.46 0.63
N PRO A 125 14.12 11.60 0.18
CA PRO A 125 12.81 11.63 -0.45
C PRO A 125 12.70 10.62 -1.61
N ILE A 126 11.65 9.79 -1.56
CA ILE A 126 11.37 8.78 -2.55
C ILE A 126 10.96 9.46 -3.86
N GLN A 127 11.69 9.15 -4.93
CA GLN A 127 11.44 9.68 -6.27
C GLN A 127 10.32 8.94 -7.02
N CYS A 128 9.95 7.75 -6.56
CA CYS A 128 8.84 6.98 -7.14
C CYS A 128 7.54 7.78 -6.97
N PRO A 129 6.82 8.11 -8.05
CA PRO A 129 5.54 8.81 -7.98
C PRO A 129 4.56 8.09 -7.04
N SER A 130 3.82 8.87 -6.25
CA SER A 130 2.93 8.32 -5.23
C SER A 130 1.57 9.03 -5.22
N LEU A 131 0.50 8.25 -5.11
CA LEU A 131 -0.85 8.73 -4.82
C LEU A 131 -1.26 8.30 -3.41
N HIS A 132 -1.73 9.25 -2.62
CA HIS A 132 -2.16 9.04 -1.24
C HIS A 132 -3.64 9.36 -1.10
N PHE A 133 -4.40 8.46 -0.50
CA PHE A 133 -5.78 8.69 -0.07
C PHE A 133 -5.79 8.89 1.44
N LEU A 134 -6.22 10.07 1.89
CA LEU A 134 -6.30 10.42 3.30
C LEU A 134 -7.74 10.71 3.69
N GLY A 135 -8.24 9.93 4.65
CA GLY A 135 -9.53 10.15 5.26
C GLY A 135 -9.53 11.32 6.24
N GLU A 136 -10.48 12.24 6.14
CA GLU A 136 -10.59 13.38 7.03
C GLU A 136 -10.97 12.98 8.46
N LYS A 137 -11.71 11.87 8.60
CA LYS A 137 -12.12 11.30 9.89
C LYS A 137 -11.28 10.09 10.31
N ASP A 138 -10.33 9.68 9.48
CA ASP A 138 -9.47 8.54 9.77
C ASP A 138 -8.50 8.89 10.91
N GLY A 139 -8.53 8.09 11.99
CA GLY A 139 -7.59 8.25 13.10
C GLY A 139 -6.13 8.04 12.71
N ALA A 140 -5.85 7.37 11.59
CA ALA A 140 -4.52 7.18 11.03
C ALA A 140 -4.05 8.38 10.16
N LYS A 141 -4.90 9.38 9.88
CA LYS A 141 -4.57 10.55 9.05
C LYS A 141 -3.26 11.24 9.46
N PRO A 142 -2.94 11.47 10.76
CA PRO A 142 -1.67 12.09 11.14
C PRO A 142 -0.44 11.31 10.65
N ASN A 143 -0.51 9.97 10.65
CA ASN A 143 0.58 9.11 10.16
C ASN A 143 0.71 9.18 8.63
N GLY A 144 -0.42 9.32 7.93
CA GLY A 144 -0.46 9.55 6.50
C GLY A 144 0.16 10.90 6.12
N ILE A 145 -0.09 11.95 6.90
CA ILE A 145 0.54 13.26 6.72
C ILE A 145 2.05 13.18 6.96
N GLU A 146 2.50 12.54 8.03
CA GLU A 146 3.94 12.31 8.30
C GLU A 146 4.63 11.58 7.13
N LEU A 147 3.93 10.65 6.48
CA LEU A 147 4.45 9.90 5.35
C LEU A 147 4.69 10.77 4.12
N LEU A 148 3.91 11.83 3.90
CA LEU A 148 3.99 12.68 2.71
C LEU A 148 5.39 13.29 2.53
N ASP A 149 6.04 13.71 3.63
CA ASP A 149 7.39 14.29 3.61
C ASP A 149 8.47 13.32 3.11
N SER A 150 8.13 12.03 3.01
CA SER A 150 9.05 10.99 2.52
C SER A 150 8.99 10.80 1.00
N PHE A 151 8.12 11.52 0.29
CA PHE A 151 7.95 11.44 -1.16
C PHE A 151 8.18 12.80 -1.83
N VAL A 152 8.71 12.78 -3.05
CA VAL A 152 8.77 13.98 -3.89
C VAL A 152 7.41 14.23 -4.52
N GLU A 153 6.85 15.43 -4.30
CA GLU A 153 5.61 15.92 -4.92
C GLU A 153 4.46 14.88 -4.91
N PRO A 154 4.07 14.34 -3.73
CA PRO A 154 3.02 13.33 -3.67
C PRO A 154 1.67 13.91 -4.13
N LEU A 155 0.93 13.15 -4.93
CA LEU A 155 -0.47 13.47 -5.23
C LEU A 155 -1.33 12.99 -4.06
N VAL A 156 -2.19 13.87 -3.53
CA VAL A 156 -3.03 13.58 -2.37
C VAL A 156 -4.50 13.78 -2.71
N ILE A 157 -5.33 12.79 -2.40
CA ILE A 157 -6.78 12.84 -2.48
C ILE A 157 -7.34 12.73 -1.06
N HIS A 158 -8.09 13.75 -0.66
CA HIS A 158 -8.80 13.77 0.61
C HIS A 158 -10.22 13.24 0.43
N HIS A 159 -10.71 12.45 1.38
CA HIS A 159 -12.10 12.00 1.41
C HIS A 159 -12.73 12.11 2.80
N PRO A 160 -14.07 12.17 2.92
CA PRO A 160 -14.72 12.46 4.19
C PRO A 160 -14.56 11.38 5.27
N GLU A 161 -14.38 10.12 4.88
CA GLU A 161 -14.29 8.95 5.78
C GLU A 161 -12.87 8.61 6.16
#